data_AF-A0A1C6THB9-F1
#
_entry.id   AF-A0A1C6THB9-F1
#
_cell.length_a   1.000
_cell.length_b   1.000
_cell.length_c   1.000
_cell.angle_alpha   90.00
_cell.angle_beta   90.00
_cell.angle_gamma   90.00
#
_symmetry.space_group_name_H-M   'P 1'
#
loop_
_entity.id
_entity.type
_entity.pdbx_description
1 polymer ?
#
loop_
_entity_poly.entity_id
_entity_poly.type
_entity_poly.pdbx_seq_one_letter_code
_entity_poly.pdbx_strand_id
1 'polypeptide(L)'
;MSARARPLSARVALLVVYSAAAGAGLAAFRTAPDLALAGFLIVSVVHFGTADVAFHAERDCQPIRPKVSVVLAYGGPPVVIPLALWRDQVDPLLAAVAPGAPALLTVEVRALALVTVLCAVAVTAVRDVRAGRARDAAQPVLLAGLFTTVPPSLAVGAYFAAWHSCRHVARLLRHDPRNTVDLRAGRVGPPLRRFARQAVVPTVVAVAALIALLTWSGHRADPLSATVAVLAALTLPHAALVAWTDRH
;
A
#
# COMPACT_ATOMS: atom_id res chain seq x y z
N MET A 1 -8.82 15.53 26.73
CA MET A 1 -10.06 14.74 26.53
C MET A 1 -9.70 13.26 26.63
N SER A 2 -10.30 12.57 27.61
CA SER A 2 -10.08 11.14 27.84
C SER A 2 -10.39 10.34 26.58
N ALA A 3 -9.44 9.50 26.14
CA ALA A 3 -9.63 8.59 25.02
C ALA A 3 -10.65 7.50 25.44
N ARG A 4 -11.94 7.84 25.40
CA ARG A 4 -12.99 6.83 25.54
C ARG A 4 -12.75 5.78 24.47
N ALA A 5 -12.56 4.55 24.90
CA ALA A 5 -12.61 3.39 24.04
C ALA A 5 -13.83 3.53 23.11
N ARG A 6 -13.61 3.47 21.79
CA ARG A 6 -14.73 3.45 20.84
C ARG A 6 -15.72 2.36 21.27
N PRO A 7 -17.05 2.65 21.25
CA PRO A 7 -18.06 1.71 21.71
C PRO A 7 -17.92 0.38 20.97
N LEU A 8 -18.28 -0.73 21.63
CA LEU A 8 -18.17 -2.08 21.06
C LEU A 8 -18.83 -2.16 19.68
N SER A 9 -19.99 -1.52 19.52
CA SER A 9 -20.72 -1.42 18.26
C SER A 9 -19.89 -0.80 17.12
N ALA A 10 -19.10 0.24 17.38
CA ALA A 10 -18.24 0.86 16.37
C ALA A 10 -17.06 -0.05 15.99
N ARG A 11 -16.54 -0.85 16.93
CA ARG A 11 -15.49 -1.84 16.65
C ARG A 11 -16.04 -3.00 15.82
N VAL A 12 -17.21 -3.50 16.18
CA VAL A 12 -17.91 -4.56 15.43
C VAL A 12 -18.25 -4.07 14.03
N ALA A 13 -18.82 -2.86 13.89
CA ALA A 13 -19.11 -2.28 12.58
C ALA A 13 -17.86 -2.16 11.71
N LEU A 14 -16.73 -1.71 12.28
CA LEU A 14 -15.46 -1.66 11.55
C LEU A 14 -15.01 -3.05 11.08
N LEU A 15 -15.08 -4.07 11.96
CA LEU A 15 -14.72 -5.44 11.60
C LEU A 15 -15.65 -6.01 10.50
N VAL A 16 -16.94 -5.74 10.57
CA VAL A 16 -17.92 -6.15 9.56
C VAL A 16 -17.62 -5.49 8.22
N VAL A 17 -17.42 -4.16 8.19
CA VAL A 17 -17.08 -3.43 6.96
C VAL A 17 -15.76 -3.91 6.37
N TYR A 18 -14.75 -4.12 7.23
CA TYR A 18 -13.45 -4.64 6.80
C TYR A 18 -13.59 -6.03 6.18
N SER A 19 -14.33 -6.93 6.84
CA SER A 19 -14.57 -8.30 6.36
C SER A 19 -15.41 -8.33 5.08
N ALA A 20 -16.40 -7.44 4.97
CA ALA A 20 -17.24 -7.30 3.77
C ALA A 20 -16.42 -6.81 2.57
N ALA A 21 -15.55 -5.82 2.75
CA ALA A 21 -14.66 -5.34 1.70
C ALA A 21 -13.64 -6.41 1.27
N ALA A 22 -13.08 -7.17 2.22
CA ALA A 22 -12.23 -8.32 1.92
C ALA A 22 -12.98 -9.40 1.11
N GLY A 23 -14.20 -9.76 1.55
CA GLY A 23 -15.06 -10.73 0.89
C GLY A 23 -15.48 -10.29 -0.52
N ALA A 24 -15.78 -9.01 -0.71
CA ALA A 24 -16.09 -8.44 -2.02
C ALA A 24 -14.90 -8.51 -2.98
N GLY A 25 -13.69 -8.21 -2.47
CA GLY A 25 -12.45 -8.38 -3.24
C GLY A 25 -12.24 -9.82 -3.69
N LEU A 26 -12.37 -10.79 -2.76
CA LEU A 26 -12.27 -12.22 -3.08
C LEU A 26 -13.33 -12.67 -4.10
N ALA A 27 -14.57 -12.20 -3.96
CA ALA A 27 -15.64 -12.48 -4.91
C ALA A 27 -15.31 -11.94 -6.31
N ALA A 28 -14.80 -10.71 -6.40
CA ALA A 28 -14.37 -10.11 -7.66
C ALA A 28 -13.25 -10.91 -8.34
N PHE A 29 -12.24 -11.36 -7.59
CA PHE A 29 -11.18 -12.23 -8.13
C PHE A 29 -11.72 -13.59 -8.59
N ARG A 30 -12.80 -14.11 -8.01
CA ARG A 30 -13.43 -15.35 -8.48
C ARG A 30 -14.29 -15.17 -9.72
N THR A 31 -14.99 -14.04 -9.86
CA THR A 31 -15.95 -13.82 -10.95
C THR A 31 -15.34 -13.14 -12.17
N ALA A 32 -14.38 -12.23 -11.97
CA ALA A 32 -13.75 -11.45 -13.02
C ALA A 32 -12.26 -11.16 -12.66
N PRO A 33 -11.39 -12.18 -12.64
CA PRO A 33 -10.02 -12.07 -12.13
C PRO A 33 -9.18 -11.01 -12.85
N ASP A 34 -9.30 -10.88 -14.17
CA ASP A 34 -8.53 -9.91 -14.95
C ASP A 34 -8.91 -8.46 -14.62
N LEU A 35 -10.21 -8.19 -14.50
CA LEU A 35 -10.72 -6.88 -14.10
C LEU A 35 -10.39 -6.57 -12.63
N ALA A 36 -10.51 -7.57 -11.75
CA ALA A 36 -10.17 -7.44 -10.34
C ALA A 36 -8.68 -7.14 -10.15
N LEU A 37 -7.80 -7.82 -10.90
CA LEU A 37 -6.37 -7.54 -10.89
C LEU A 37 -6.07 -6.13 -11.40
N ALA A 38 -6.65 -5.71 -12.53
CA ALA A 38 -6.45 -4.35 -13.04
C ALA A 38 -6.90 -3.29 -12.02
N GLY A 39 -8.08 -3.47 -11.42
CA GLY A 39 -8.57 -2.60 -10.35
C GLY A 39 -7.66 -2.60 -9.12
N PHE A 40 -7.16 -3.76 -8.71
CA PHE A 40 -6.23 -3.90 -7.59
C PHE A 40 -4.91 -3.16 -7.83
N LEU A 41 -4.34 -3.25 -9.04
CA LEU A 41 -3.13 -2.50 -9.41
C LEU A 41 -3.36 -0.99 -9.37
N ILE A 42 -4.51 -0.51 -9.87
CA ILE A 42 -4.90 0.90 -9.82
C ILE A 42 -5.04 1.37 -8.36
N VAL A 43 -5.77 0.62 -7.54
CA VAL A 43 -5.93 0.94 -6.11
C VAL A 43 -4.59 0.94 -5.40
N SER A 44 -3.67 0.04 -5.73
CA SER A 44 -2.33 -0.01 -5.16
C SER A 44 -1.53 1.26 -5.49
N VAL A 45 -1.51 1.67 -6.76
CA VAL A 45 -0.87 2.94 -7.18
C VAL A 45 -1.46 4.13 -6.44
N VAL A 46 -2.79 4.22 -6.39
CA VAL A 46 -3.47 5.34 -5.70
C VAL A 46 -3.13 5.32 -4.21
N HIS A 47 -3.27 4.17 -3.55
CA HIS A 47 -3.05 4.03 -2.11
C HIS A 47 -1.63 4.41 -1.71
N PHE A 48 -0.62 3.83 -2.34
CA PHE A 48 0.78 4.15 -2.08
C PHE A 48 1.06 5.64 -2.31
N GLY A 49 0.59 6.18 -3.43
CA GLY A 49 0.80 7.59 -3.77
C GLY A 49 0.12 8.55 -2.79
N THR A 50 -1.13 8.28 -2.42
CA THR A 50 -1.87 9.12 -1.47
C THR A 50 -1.32 9.01 -0.05
N ALA A 51 -0.81 7.83 0.34
CA ALA A 51 -0.18 7.64 1.64
C ALA A 51 1.08 8.50 1.79
N ASP A 52 1.91 8.57 0.75
CA ASP A 52 3.10 9.44 0.73
C ASP A 52 2.71 10.93 0.70
N VAL A 53 1.69 11.31 -0.09
CA VAL A 53 1.16 12.69 -0.06
C VAL A 53 0.69 13.06 1.35
N ALA A 54 -0.06 12.20 2.01
CA ALA A 54 -0.57 12.44 3.36
C ALA A 54 0.57 12.53 4.37
N PHE A 55 1.58 11.66 4.28
CA PHE A 55 2.77 11.71 5.13
C PHE A 55 3.50 13.06 5.02
N HIS A 56 3.75 13.54 3.80
CA HIS A 56 4.39 14.84 3.59
C HIS A 56 3.52 16.01 4.08
N ALA A 57 2.23 16.01 3.75
CA ALA A 57 1.31 17.05 4.19
C ALA A 57 1.26 17.14 5.72
N GLU A 58 1.12 16.01 6.42
CA GLU A 58 1.12 15.97 7.87
C GLU A 58 2.47 16.40 8.46
N ARG A 59 3.60 15.99 7.87
CA ARG A 59 4.95 16.40 8.32
C ARG A 59 5.12 17.92 8.24
N ASP A 60 4.61 18.51 7.18
CA ASP A 60 4.75 19.94 6.88
C ASP A 60 3.59 20.77 7.48
N CYS A 61 2.71 20.15 8.28
CA CYS A 61 1.53 20.77 8.87
C CYS A 61 0.61 21.46 7.85
N GLN A 62 0.46 20.84 6.67
CA GLN A 62 -0.36 21.30 5.55
C GLN A 62 -1.59 20.40 5.34
N PRO A 63 -2.67 20.90 4.71
CA PRO A 63 -3.79 20.07 4.31
C PRO A 63 -3.39 19.04 3.24
N ILE A 64 -3.95 17.83 3.33
CA ILE A 64 -3.73 16.77 2.35
C ILE A 64 -4.36 17.17 1.01
N ARG A 65 -3.53 17.33 -0.02
CA ARG A 65 -3.97 17.71 -1.38
C ARG A 65 -3.31 16.78 -2.42
N PRO A 66 -3.96 15.66 -2.79
CA PRO A 66 -3.39 14.68 -3.72
C PRO A 66 -3.39 15.22 -5.14
N LYS A 67 -2.24 15.72 -5.60
CA LYS A 67 -2.01 16.04 -7.00
C LYS A 67 -1.69 14.75 -7.76
N VAL A 68 -2.36 14.52 -8.89
CA VAL A 68 -2.20 13.29 -9.70
C VAL A 68 -0.74 12.98 -10.01
N SER A 69 0.05 13.97 -10.42
CA SER A 69 1.48 13.76 -10.70
C SER A 69 2.30 13.31 -9.49
N VAL A 70 1.94 13.76 -8.28
CA VAL A 70 2.63 13.34 -7.05
C VAL A 70 2.18 11.93 -6.65
N VAL A 71 0.88 11.65 -6.72
CA VAL A 71 0.35 10.31 -6.44
C VAL A 71 1.01 9.29 -7.36
N LEU A 72 1.10 9.58 -8.66
CA LEU A 72 1.78 8.71 -9.63
C LEU A 72 3.29 8.63 -9.38
N ALA A 73 3.95 9.70 -8.96
CA ALA A 73 5.39 9.70 -8.69
C ALA A 73 5.79 8.79 -7.52
N TYR A 74 4.93 8.67 -6.50
CA TYR A 74 5.20 7.83 -5.33
C TYR A 74 4.59 6.43 -5.44
N GLY A 75 3.36 6.33 -5.93
CA GLY A 75 2.63 5.07 -6.00
C GLY A 75 2.84 4.28 -7.30
N GLY A 76 3.25 4.95 -8.38
CA GLY A 76 3.54 4.33 -9.66
C GLY A 76 4.76 3.41 -9.62
N PRO A 77 5.93 3.84 -9.11
CA PRO A 77 7.15 3.03 -9.12
C PRO A 77 7.00 1.60 -8.56
N PRO A 78 6.43 1.37 -7.36
CA PRO A 78 6.33 0.02 -6.80
C PRO A 78 5.42 -0.94 -7.57
N VAL A 79 4.56 -0.43 -8.46
CA VAL A 79 3.58 -1.24 -9.20
C VAL A 79 3.95 -1.33 -10.67
N VAL A 80 4.14 -0.20 -11.33
CA VAL A 80 4.29 -0.10 -12.79
C VAL A 80 5.68 -0.52 -13.26
N ILE A 81 6.74 -0.21 -12.51
CA ILE A 81 8.11 -0.56 -12.93
C ILE A 81 8.33 -2.08 -12.95
N PRO A 82 7.93 -2.86 -11.92
CA PRO A 82 7.94 -4.33 -11.98
C PRO A 82 7.18 -4.87 -13.19
N LEU A 83 5.97 -4.34 -13.45
CA LEU A 83 5.16 -4.77 -14.59
C LEU A 83 5.89 -4.48 -15.91
N ALA A 84 6.52 -3.33 -16.07
CA ALA A 84 7.13 -2.97 -17.35
C ALA A 84 8.49 -3.64 -17.58
N LEU A 85 9.34 -3.75 -16.56
CA LEU A 85 10.75 -4.10 -16.71
C LEU A 85 11.09 -5.54 -16.26
N TRP A 86 10.26 -6.16 -15.42
CA TRP A 86 10.56 -7.46 -14.81
C TRP A 86 9.56 -8.54 -15.25
N ARG A 87 9.21 -8.53 -16.54
CA ARG A 87 8.15 -9.36 -17.12
C ARG A 87 8.33 -10.85 -16.86
N ASP A 88 9.55 -11.37 -16.99
CA ASP A 88 9.83 -12.79 -16.76
C ASP A 88 9.54 -13.24 -15.32
N GLN A 89 9.61 -12.31 -14.37
CA GLN A 89 9.28 -12.58 -12.96
C GLN A 89 7.83 -12.28 -12.61
N VAL A 90 7.21 -11.30 -13.28
CA VAL A 90 5.87 -10.81 -12.91
C VAL A 90 4.77 -11.49 -13.73
N ASP A 91 4.95 -11.70 -15.03
CA ASP A 91 3.92 -12.24 -15.92
C ASP A 91 3.44 -13.65 -15.51
N PRO A 92 4.30 -14.59 -15.06
CA PRO A 92 3.83 -15.87 -14.51
C PRO A 92 2.94 -15.70 -13.28
N LEU A 93 3.22 -14.70 -12.45
CA LEU A 93 2.44 -14.42 -11.24
C LEU A 93 1.08 -13.84 -11.59
N LEU A 94 1.02 -12.95 -12.59
CA LEU A 94 -0.24 -12.40 -13.07
C LEU A 94 -1.09 -13.49 -13.72
N ALA A 95 -0.50 -14.33 -14.58
CA ALA A 95 -1.20 -15.41 -15.27
C ALA A 95 -1.80 -16.44 -14.29
N ALA A 96 -1.10 -16.72 -13.18
CA ALA A 96 -1.60 -17.62 -12.15
C ALA A 96 -2.87 -17.10 -11.45
N VAL A 97 -3.03 -15.77 -11.37
CA VAL A 97 -4.15 -15.11 -10.68
C VAL A 97 -5.26 -14.70 -11.65
N ALA A 98 -4.88 -14.27 -12.84
CA ALA A 98 -5.70 -13.66 -13.86
C ALA A 98 -5.13 -14.05 -15.24
N PRO A 99 -5.56 -15.20 -15.78
CA PRO A 99 -4.96 -15.78 -17.00
C PRO A 99 -5.02 -14.88 -18.24
N GLY A 100 -6.01 -13.97 -18.32
CA GLY A 100 -6.16 -13.02 -19.42
C GLY A 100 -5.38 -11.71 -19.22
N ALA A 101 -4.96 -11.39 -17.99
CA ALA A 101 -4.31 -10.13 -17.67
C ALA A 101 -3.00 -9.86 -18.45
N PRO A 102 -2.12 -10.86 -18.69
CA PRO A 102 -0.93 -10.64 -19.52
C PRO A 102 -1.26 -10.16 -20.93
N ALA A 103 -2.39 -10.58 -21.51
CA ALA A 103 -2.83 -10.15 -22.84
C ALA A 103 -3.35 -8.69 -22.83
N LEU A 104 -3.89 -8.22 -21.71
CA LEU A 104 -4.30 -6.82 -21.53
C LEU A 104 -3.08 -5.90 -21.34
N LEU A 105 -1.99 -6.43 -20.79
CA LEU A 105 -0.76 -5.70 -20.53
C LEU A 105 0.22 -5.87 -21.70
N THR A 106 -0.15 -5.36 -22.87
CA THR A 106 0.72 -5.36 -24.06
C THR A 106 1.98 -4.53 -23.83
N VAL A 107 2.96 -4.67 -24.72
CA VAL A 107 4.21 -3.89 -24.67
C VAL A 107 3.91 -2.39 -24.68
N GLU A 108 2.96 -1.95 -25.51
CA GLU A 108 2.54 -0.57 -25.65
C GLU A 108 1.87 -0.04 -24.38
N VAL A 109 0.97 -0.83 -23.77
CA VAL A 109 0.30 -0.47 -22.51
C VAL A 109 1.32 -0.32 -21.39
N ARG A 110 2.26 -1.26 -21.27
CA ARG A 110 3.33 -1.20 -20.26
C ARG A 110 4.28 -0.02 -20.50
N ALA A 111 4.68 0.22 -21.75
CA ALA A 111 5.54 1.34 -22.10
C ALA A 111 4.86 2.68 -21.80
N LEU A 112 3.57 2.83 -22.16
CA LEU A 112 2.79 4.03 -21.85
C LEU A 112 2.67 4.25 -20.34
N ALA A 113 2.35 3.20 -19.57
CA ALA A 113 2.27 3.29 -18.12
C ALA A 113 3.62 3.66 -17.50
N LEU A 114 4.72 3.03 -17.97
CA LEU A 114 6.07 3.33 -17.50
C LEU A 114 6.47 4.77 -17.79
N VAL A 115 6.30 5.24 -19.03
CA VAL A 115 6.58 6.63 -19.41
C VAL A 115 5.75 7.60 -18.58
N THR A 116 4.47 7.30 -18.36
CA THR A 116 3.59 8.13 -17.53
C THR A 116 4.13 8.25 -16.10
N VAL A 117 4.55 7.14 -15.48
CA VAL A 117 5.13 7.13 -14.14
C VAL A 117 6.47 7.86 -14.10
N LEU A 118 7.37 7.63 -15.05
CA LEU A 118 8.68 8.30 -15.10
C LEU A 118 8.53 9.80 -15.32
N CYS A 119 7.60 10.24 -16.17
CA CYS A 119 7.25 11.65 -16.33
C CYS A 119 6.69 12.24 -15.03
N ALA A 120 5.82 11.53 -14.32
CA ALA A 120 5.30 11.97 -13.03
C ALA A 120 6.40 12.13 -11.97
N VAL A 121 7.34 11.18 -11.91
CA VAL A 121 8.55 11.25 -11.07
C VAL A 121 9.39 12.47 -11.44
N ALA A 122 9.71 12.67 -12.72
CA ALA A 122 10.52 13.79 -13.19
C ALA A 122 9.87 15.15 -12.88
N VAL A 123 8.58 15.32 -13.19
CA VAL A 123 7.83 16.56 -12.91
C VAL A 123 7.80 16.85 -11.41
N THR A 124 7.55 15.83 -10.58
CA THR A 124 7.52 15.97 -9.12
C THR A 124 8.89 16.34 -8.57
N ALA A 125 9.95 15.67 -9.01
CA ALA A 125 11.32 15.94 -8.60
C ALA A 125 11.77 17.35 -9.00
N VAL A 126 11.55 17.77 -10.25
CA VAL A 126 11.89 19.12 -10.73
C VAL A 126 11.13 20.19 -9.94
N ARG A 127 9.84 19.98 -9.69
CA ARG A 127 9.04 20.90 -8.87
C ARG A 127 9.61 21.03 -7.46
N ASP A 128 9.97 19.92 -6.83
CA ASP A 128 10.45 19.91 -5.45
C ASP A 128 11.86 20.50 -5.34
N VAL A 129 12.75 20.25 -6.32
CA VAL A 129 14.06 20.94 -6.43
C VAL A 129 13.88 22.45 -6.57
N ARG A 130 13.02 22.90 -7.51
CA ARG A 130 12.75 24.33 -7.71
C ARG A 130 12.18 25.02 -6.48
N ALA A 131 11.50 24.26 -5.62
CA ALA A 131 10.96 24.76 -4.36
C ALA A 131 11.92 24.59 -3.17
N GLY A 132 13.20 24.27 -3.40
CA GLY A 132 14.22 24.10 -2.36
C GLY A 132 14.10 22.81 -1.53
N ARG A 133 13.23 21.87 -1.94
CA ARG A 133 12.97 20.59 -1.25
C ARG A 133 13.71 19.43 -1.90
N ALA A 134 15.02 19.56 -2.07
CA ALA A 134 15.85 18.53 -2.72
C ALA A 134 15.72 17.13 -2.07
N ARG A 135 15.55 17.07 -0.74
CA ARG A 135 15.32 15.81 -0.01
C ARG A 135 13.99 15.13 -0.36
N ASP A 136 12.95 15.90 -0.68
CA ASP A 136 11.67 15.33 -1.14
C ASP A 136 11.74 14.95 -2.61
N ALA A 137 12.45 15.73 -3.43
CA ALA A 137 12.69 15.41 -4.84
C ALA A 137 13.44 14.08 -5.04
N ALA A 138 14.37 13.75 -4.13
CA ALA A 138 15.13 12.51 -4.20
C ALA A 138 14.27 11.26 -3.95
N GLN A 139 13.16 11.38 -3.22
CA GLN A 139 12.38 10.22 -2.78
C GLN A 139 11.72 9.42 -3.91
N PRO A 140 10.94 10.03 -4.83
CA PRO A 140 10.34 9.29 -5.94
C PRO A 140 11.42 8.79 -6.92
N VAL A 141 12.56 9.46 -7.02
CA VAL A 141 13.72 9.01 -7.82
C VAL A 141 14.35 7.77 -7.21
N LEU A 142 14.53 7.73 -5.89
CA LEU A 142 15.04 6.57 -5.16
C LEU A 142 14.09 5.38 -5.27
N LEU A 143 12.77 5.61 -5.20
CA LEU A 143 11.77 4.57 -5.43
C LEU A 143 11.86 4.02 -6.85
N ALA A 144 11.93 4.89 -7.87
CA ALA A 144 12.11 4.45 -9.25
C ALA A 144 13.40 3.65 -9.44
N GLY A 145 14.52 4.11 -8.87
CA GLY A 145 15.80 3.41 -8.88
C GLY A 145 15.74 2.03 -8.23
N LEU A 146 15.13 1.93 -7.05
CA LEU A 146 14.95 0.67 -6.31
C LEU A 146 14.22 -0.37 -7.18
N PHE A 147 13.06 0.00 -7.73
CA PHE A 147 12.25 -0.94 -8.53
C PHE A 147 12.80 -1.21 -9.93
N THR A 148 13.72 -0.38 -10.42
CA THR A 148 14.41 -0.64 -11.70
C THR A 148 15.59 -1.60 -11.52
N THR A 149 16.24 -1.61 -10.35
CA THR A 149 17.53 -2.29 -10.15
C THR A 149 17.47 -3.53 -9.27
N VAL A 150 16.45 -3.66 -8.42
CA VAL A 150 16.31 -4.77 -7.47
C VAL A 150 15.17 -5.69 -7.91
N PRO A 151 15.33 -7.04 -7.84
CA PRO A 151 14.26 -7.98 -8.15
C PRO A 151 12.95 -7.64 -7.42
N PRO A 152 11.78 -7.70 -8.09
CA PRO A 152 10.52 -7.20 -7.56
C PRO A 152 10.15 -7.68 -6.16
N SER A 153 10.35 -8.97 -5.84
CA SER A 153 10.03 -9.51 -4.53
C SER A 153 10.84 -8.86 -3.40
N LEU A 154 12.14 -8.65 -3.61
CA LEU A 154 13.04 -7.97 -2.67
C LEU A 154 12.73 -6.47 -2.61
N ALA A 155 12.50 -5.84 -3.76
CA ALA A 155 12.17 -4.41 -3.84
C ALA A 155 10.86 -4.10 -3.11
N VAL A 156 9.81 -4.89 -3.34
CA VAL A 156 8.51 -4.80 -2.64
C VAL A 156 8.72 -5.03 -1.14
N GLY A 157 9.45 -6.06 -0.73
CA GLY A 157 9.72 -6.33 0.69
C GLY A 157 10.43 -5.17 1.40
N ALA A 158 11.50 -4.64 0.79
CA ALA A 158 12.25 -3.50 1.32
C ALA A 158 11.40 -2.22 1.37
N TYR A 159 10.68 -1.92 0.28
CA TYR A 159 9.75 -0.80 0.21
C TYR A 159 8.67 -0.90 1.29
N PHE A 160 7.99 -2.04 1.39
CA PHE A 160 6.91 -2.23 2.36
C PHE A 160 7.42 -2.08 3.79
N ALA A 161 8.54 -2.71 4.14
CA ALA A 161 9.05 -2.71 5.51
C ALA A 161 9.67 -1.37 5.91
N ALA A 162 10.60 -0.85 5.10
CA ALA A 162 11.44 0.29 5.47
C ALA A 162 10.89 1.66 5.05
N TRP A 163 9.92 1.68 4.14
CA TRP A 163 9.36 2.94 3.63
C TRP A 163 7.88 3.07 3.95
N HIS A 164 7.05 2.23 3.34
CA HIS A 164 5.61 2.38 3.35
C HIS A 164 5.04 2.13 4.76
N SER A 165 5.40 1.00 5.38
CA SER A 165 4.93 0.66 6.73
C SER A 165 5.50 1.62 7.77
N CYS A 166 6.78 2.00 7.68
CA CYS A 166 7.37 3.00 8.58
C CYS A 166 6.62 4.33 8.54
N ARG A 167 6.21 4.82 7.36
CA ARG A 167 5.42 6.05 7.23
C ARG A 167 4.03 5.88 7.83
N HIS A 168 3.33 4.78 7.56
CA HIS A 168 2.04 4.51 8.20
C HIS A 168 2.13 4.44 9.72
N VAL A 169 3.13 3.74 10.26
CA VAL A 169 3.37 3.69 11.70
C VAL A 169 3.65 5.09 12.24
N ALA A 170 4.52 5.88 11.60
CA ALA A 170 4.80 7.24 12.04
C ALA A 170 3.54 8.11 12.10
N ARG A 171 2.65 8.01 11.10
CA ARG A 171 1.35 8.70 11.10
C ARG A 171 0.45 8.22 12.23
N LEU A 172 0.30 6.91 12.42
CA LEU A 172 -0.49 6.33 13.52
C LEU A 172 0.03 6.78 14.89
N LEU A 173 1.36 6.83 15.07
CA LEU A 173 1.96 7.31 16.30
C LEU A 173 1.60 8.77 16.57
N ARG A 174 1.60 9.63 15.55
CA ARG A 174 1.24 11.05 15.67
C ARG A 174 -0.25 11.26 15.94
N HIS A 175 -1.11 10.41 15.39
CA HIS A 175 -2.56 10.49 15.55
C HIS A 175 -3.07 9.97 16.90
N ASP A 176 -2.27 9.21 17.66
CA ASP A 176 -2.63 8.79 19.02
C ASP A 176 -2.28 9.90 20.04
N PRO A 177 -3.27 10.56 20.67
CA PRO A 177 -3.01 11.66 21.61
C PRO A 177 -2.15 11.24 22.81
N ARG A 178 -2.14 9.95 23.16
CA ARG A 178 -1.32 9.40 24.25
C ARG A 178 0.18 9.46 23.95
N ASN A 179 0.56 9.64 22.69
CA ASN A 179 1.96 9.76 22.28
C ASN A 179 2.45 11.22 22.27
N THR A 180 1.57 12.22 22.42
CA THR A 180 1.91 13.64 22.23
C THR A 180 3.08 14.10 23.11
N VAL A 181 3.07 13.74 24.40
CA VAL A 181 4.11 14.16 25.36
C VAL A 181 5.46 13.52 25.03
N ASP A 182 5.47 12.24 24.70
CA ASP A 182 6.70 11.52 24.35
C ASP A 182 7.28 12.00 23.02
N LEU A 183 6.44 12.16 21.99
CA LEU A 183 6.89 12.62 20.67
C LEU A 183 7.42 14.06 20.71
N ARG A 184 6.79 14.97 21.46
CA ARG A 184 7.30 16.34 21.66
C ARG A 184 8.64 16.36 22.37
N ALA A 185 8.90 15.39 23.24
CA ALA A 185 10.17 15.22 23.93
C ALA A 185 11.21 14.38 23.15
N GLY A 186 10.93 14.04 21.88
CA GLY A 186 11.83 13.23 21.03
C GLY A 186 11.92 11.75 21.42
N ARG A 187 11.05 11.26 22.31
CA ARG A 187 11.05 9.86 22.77
C ARG A 187 10.15 9.00 21.89
N VAL A 188 10.75 8.20 21.00
CA VAL A 188 10.01 7.30 20.10
C VAL A 188 9.75 5.90 20.69
N GLY A 189 10.53 5.48 21.69
CA GLY A 189 10.42 4.14 22.30
C GLY A 189 9.04 3.83 22.90
N PRO A 190 8.49 4.67 23.81
CA PRO A 190 7.19 4.41 24.41
C PRO A 190 6.04 4.39 23.39
N PRO A 191 5.94 5.33 22.43
CA PRO A 191 4.98 5.25 21.31
C PRO A 191 5.09 3.95 20.50
N LEU A 192 6.30 3.55 20.11
CA LEU A 192 6.52 2.31 19.35
C LEU A 192 6.09 1.06 20.12
N ARG A 193 6.41 0.98 21.41
CA ARG A 193 5.98 -0.13 22.28
C ARG A 193 4.46 -0.20 22.40
N ARG A 194 3.79 0.95 22.46
CA ARG A 194 2.32 1.03 22.49
C ARG A 194 1.73 0.55 21.18
N PHE A 195 2.27 0.98 20.04
CA PHE A 195 1.89 0.49 18.72
C PHE A 195 2.09 -1.02 18.60
N ALA A 196 3.28 -1.54 18.95
CA ALA A 196 3.58 -2.97 18.87
C ALA A 196 2.56 -3.80 19.65
N ARG A 197 2.20 -3.38 20.87
CA ARG A 197 1.16 -4.03 21.69
C ARG A 197 -0.22 -4.00 21.03
N GLN A 198 -0.58 -2.89 20.37
CA GLN A 198 -1.86 -2.77 19.65
C GLN A 198 -1.88 -3.61 18.37
N ALA A 199 -0.72 -3.80 17.74
CA ALA A 199 -0.56 -4.59 16.53
C ALA A 199 -0.59 -6.10 16.79
N VAL A 200 -0.31 -6.58 18.01
CA VAL A 200 -0.25 -8.03 18.32
C VAL A 200 -1.51 -8.76 17.86
N VAL A 201 -2.69 -8.31 18.28
CA VAL A 201 -3.96 -9.01 17.95
C VAL A 201 -4.21 -9.06 16.44
N PRO A 202 -4.22 -7.93 15.69
CA PRO A 202 -4.43 -8.00 14.25
C PRO A 202 -3.33 -8.78 13.52
N THR A 203 -2.08 -8.73 13.98
CA THR A 203 -0.98 -9.53 13.40
C THR A 203 -1.21 -11.03 13.63
N VAL A 204 -1.57 -11.45 14.85
CA VAL A 204 -1.87 -12.87 15.15
C VAL A 204 -3.06 -13.36 14.32
N VAL A 205 -4.12 -12.55 14.20
CA VAL A 205 -5.28 -12.90 13.37
C VAL A 205 -4.89 -13.04 11.89
N ALA A 206 -4.09 -12.11 11.36
CA ALA A 206 -3.62 -12.18 9.97
C ALA A 206 -2.75 -13.42 9.71
N VAL A 207 -1.82 -13.73 10.61
CA VAL A 207 -0.96 -14.92 10.52
C VAL A 207 -1.78 -16.21 10.63
N ALA A 208 -2.72 -16.29 11.58
CA ALA A 208 -3.60 -17.45 11.72
C ALA A 208 -4.48 -17.66 10.49
N ALA A 209 -5.03 -16.59 9.90
CA ALA A 209 -5.80 -16.66 8.66
C ALA A 209 -4.95 -17.15 7.48
N LEU A 210 -3.69 -16.68 7.37
CA LEU A 210 -2.76 -17.15 6.35
C LEU A 210 -2.44 -18.64 6.53
N ILE A 211 -2.11 -19.09 7.74
CA ILE A 211 -1.85 -20.51 8.04
C ILE A 211 -3.08 -21.36 7.72
N ALA A 212 -4.27 -20.92 8.14
CA ALA A 212 -5.52 -21.64 7.87
C ALA A 212 -5.79 -21.78 6.37
N LEU A 213 -5.49 -20.75 5.57
CA LEU A 213 -5.65 -20.83 4.13
C LEU A 213 -4.64 -21.78 3.49
N LEU A 214 -3.37 -21.72 3.89
CA LEU A 214 -2.30 -22.57 3.35
C LEU A 214 -2.46 -24.05 3.72
N THR A 215 -3.12 -24.34 4.84
CA THR A 215 -3.33 -25.72 5.35
C THR A 215 -4.70 -26.30 4.99
N TRP A 216 -5.58 -25.52 4.33
CA TRP A 216 -6.93 -25.95 3.97
C TRP A 216 -6.91 -27.02 2.88
N SER A 217 -7.13 -28.28 3.28
CA SER A 217 -7.04 -29.47 2.41
C SER A 217 -7.99 -29.49 1.21
N GLY A 218 -9.08 -28.73 1.25
CA GLY A 218 -10.04 -28.60 0.15
C GLY A 218 -9.67 -27.58 -0.94
N HIS A 219 -8.55 -26.87 -0.82
CA HIS A 219 -8.07 -25.89 -1.80
C HIS A 219 -6.77 -26.41 -2.43
N ARG A 220 -6.87 -27.01 -3.61
CA ARG A 220 -5.71 -27.19 -4.52
C ARG A 220 -5.45 -25.88 -5.29
N ALA A 221 -5.51 -24.74 -4.61
CA ALA A 221 -5.14 -23.48 -5.22
C ALA A 221 -3.61 -23.43 -5.28
N ASP A 222 -3.06 -22.97 -6.42
CA ASP A 222 -1.64 -22.61 -6.48
C ASP A 222 -1.33 -21.67 -5.30
N PRO A 223 -0.37 -22.01 -4.41
CA PRO A 223 -0.02 -21.20 -3.24
C PRO A 223 0.24 -19.73 -3.60
N LEU A 224 0.73 -19.47 -4.82
CA LEU A 224 0.95 -18.14 -5.32
C LEU A 224 -0.36 -17.37 -5.53
N SER A 225 -1.32 -17.94 -6.26
CA SER A 225 -2.62 -17.31 -6.52
C SER A 225 -3.42 -17.09 -5.23
N ALA A 226 -3.34 -18.04 -4.30
CA ALA A 226 -3.92 -17.90 -2.97
C ALA A 226 -3.28 -16.74 -2.19
N THR A 227 -1.95 -16.60 -2.26
CA THR A 227 -1.22 -15.50 -1.60
C THR A 227 -1.61 -14.14 -2.19
N VAL A 228 -1.69 -14.00 -3.51
CA VAL A 228 -2.10 -12.74 -4.15
C VAL A 228 -3.56 -12.39 -3.83
N ALA A 229 -4.46 -13.36 -3.86
CA ALA A 229 -5.86 -13.15 -3.50
C ALA A 229 -6.01 -12.71 -2.03
N VAL A 230 -5.23 -13.29 -1.10
CA VAL A 230 -5.18 -12.85 0.31
C VAL A 230 -4.61 -11.45 0.44
N LEU A 231 -3.48 -11.18 -0.23
CA LEU A 231 -2.87 -9.85 -0.20
C LEU A 231 -3.86 -8.81 -0.71
N ALA A 232 -4.58 -9.07 -1.80
CA ALA A 232 -5.63 -8.18 -2.29
C ALA A 232 -6.79 -8.04 -1.29
N ALA A 233 -7.27 -9.16 -0.73
CA ALA A 233 -8.35 -9.18 0.25
C ALA A 233 -8.03 -8.39 1.53
N LEU A 234 -6.75 -8.31 1.92
CA LEU A 234 -6.28 -7.53 3.07
C LEU A 234 -5.95 -6.07 2.71
N THR A 235 -5.40 -5.86 1.51
CA THR A 235 -4.95 -4.53 1.05
C THR A 235 -6.13 -3.63 0.72
N LEU A 236 -7.18 -4.14 0.07
CA LEU A 236 -8.37 -3.35 -0.29
C LEU A 236 -9.06 -2.71 0.94
N PRO A 237 -9.43 -3.45 1.99
CA PRO A 237 -10.04 -2.85 3.18
C PRO A 237 -9.06 -1.95 3.95
N HIS A 238 -7.75 -2.26 3.94
CA HIS A 238 -6.73 -1.39 4.52
C HIS A 238 -6.67 -0.04 3.79
N ALA A 239 -6.56 -0.06 2.46
CA ALA A 239 -6.51 1.14 1.63
C ALA A 239 -7.77 1.99 1.78
N ALA A 240 -8.95 1.36 1.84
CA ALA A 240 -10.22 2.05 2.08
C ALA A 240 -10.25 2.71 3.47
N LEU A 241 -9.77 2.02 4.51
CA LEU A 241 -9.70 2.56 5.87
C LEU A 241 -8.77 3.77 5.94
N VAL A 242 -7.59 3.68 5.34
CA VAL A 242 -6.63 4.80 5.25
C VAL A 242 -7.23 5.98 4.50
N ALA A 243 -7.85 5.74 3.35
CA ALA A 243 -8.49 6.79 2.57
C ALA A 243 -9.63 7.48 3.34
N TRP A 244 -10.35 6.73 4.18
CA TRP A 244 -11.37 7.31 5.07
C TRP A 244 -10.75 8.16 6.19
N THR A 245 -9.66 7.70 6.82
CA THR A 245 -8.95 8.49 7.84
C THR A 245 -8.30 9.74 7.28
N ASP A 246 -7.86 9.73 6.03
CA ASP A 246 -7.20 10.91 5.43
C ASP A 246 -8.20 12.02 5.07
N ARG A 247 -9.52 11.74 5.15
CA ARG A 247 -10.60 12.71 4.92
C ARG A 247 -11.16 13.34 6.21
N HIS A 248 -10.83 12.81 7.39
CA HIS A 248 -11.43 13.21 8.68
C HIS A 248 -10.36 13.53 9.71
#